data_AF-A0A379DVX2-F1
#
_entry.id   AF-A0A379DVX2-F1
#
_cell.length_a   1.000
_cell.length_b   1.000
_cell.length_c   1.000
_cell.angle_alpha   90.00
_cell.angle_beta   90.00
_cell.angle_gamma   90.00
#
_symmetry.space_group_name_H-M   'P 1'
#
loop_
_entity.id
_entity.type
_entity.pdbx_description
1 polymer ?
#
loop_
_entity_poly.entity_id
_entity_poly.type
_entity_poly.pdbx_seq_one_letter_code
_entity_poly.pdbx_strand_id
1 'polypeptide(L)'
;MITSSTWRSGKVSVRLLLTLWKSADEHITKTEAGELGSAVNSYIELICADHSVTPCFNTFYEYLRDVYRKDMEKRDIKVTLSDFNINNLLTTLKQYYRGGRYDFLLNSDKNIDLLSKRFIVFGN
;
A
#
# COMPACT_ATOMS: atom_id res chain seq x y z
N MET A 1 -0.21 4.27 -12.76
CA MET A 1 0.43 3.06 -12.19
C MET A 1 1.68 3.46 -11.44
N ILE A 2 2.07 2.75 -10.37
CA ILE A 2 3.26 3.06 -9.59
C ILE A 2 4.42 2.23 -10.15
N THR A 3 5.43 2.89 -10.71
CA THR A 3 6.59 2.21 -11.32
C THR A 3 7.70 1.99 -10.30
N SER A 4 8.65 1.08 -10.60
CA SER A 4 9.84 0.92 -9.78
C SER A 4 10.67 2.21 -9.65
N SER A 5 10.71 3.04 -10.69
CA SER A 5 11.35 4.36 -10.63
C SER A 5 10.59 5.35 -9.74
N THR A 6 9.26 5.24 -9.64
CA THR A 6 8.44 6.05 -8.71
C THR A 6 8.79 5.71 -7.27
N TRP A 7 8.92 4.41 -6.94
CA TRP A 7 9.38 3.95 -5.63
C TRP A 7 10.77 4.47 -5.29
N ARG A 8 11.77 4.21 -6.16
CA ARG A 8 13.16 4.61 -5.90
C ARG A 8 13.38 6.12 -5.84
N SER A 9 12.55 6.91 -6.52
CA SER A 9 12.64 8.38 -6.50
C SER A 9 11.93 9.02 -5.30
N GLY A 10 11.33 8.25 -4.39
CA GLY A 10 10.61 8.82 -3.25
C GLY A 10 9.23 9.41 -3.61
N LYS A 11 8.78 9.27 -4.87
CA LYS A 11 7.61 9.98 -5.40
C LYS A 11 6.29 9.22 -5.22
N VAL A 12 6.29 8.16 -4.41
CA VAL A 12 5.07 7.40 -4.14
C VAL A 12 4.11 8.23 -3.30
N SER A 13 2.86 8.29 -3.73
CA SER A 13 1.84 9.06 -3.04
C SER A 13 1.25 8.25 -1.88
N VAL A 14 1.56 8.64 -0.65
CA VAL A 14 0.89 8.14 0.57
C VAL A 14 -0.61 8.39 0.48
N ARG A 15 -1.03 9.51 -0.12
CA ARG A 15 -2.45 9.86 -0.30
C ARG A 15 -3.20 8.85 -1.16
N LEU A 16 -2.57 8.30 -2.20
CA LEU A 16 -3.18 7.23 -2.98
C LEU A 16 -3.44 6.00 -2.11
N LEU A 17 -2.46 5.57 -1.31
CA LEU A 17 -2.62 4.41 -0.43
C LEU A 17 -3.71 4.63 0.64
N LEU A 18 -3.81 5.84 1.19
CA LEU A 18 -4.90 6.22 2.09
C LEU A 18 -6.27 6.12 1.40
N THR A 19 -6.40 6.60 0.16
CA THR A 19 -7.65 6.49 -0.62
C THR A 19 -8.02 5.05 -0.96
N LEU A 20 -7.04 4.17 -1.14
CA LEU A 20 -7.30 2.74 -1.35
C LEU A 20 -7.76 2.05 -0.06
N TRP A 21 -7.25 2.50 1.09
CA TRP A 21 -7.54 1.92 2.38
C TRP A 21 -8.89 2.38 2.95
N LYS A 22 -9.18 3.68 2.89
CA LYS A 22 -10.27 4.33 3.62
C LYS A 22 -11.39 4.73 2.67
N SER A 23 -12.62 4.50 3.11
CA SER A 23 -13.83 4.95 2.40
C SER A 23 -13.91 6.48 2.40
N ALA A 24 -14.67 7.07 1.48
CA ALA A 24 -14.75 8.52 1.32
C ALA A 24 -15.32 9.25 2.54
N ASP A 25 -16.12 8.54 3.34
CA ASP A 25 -16.78 8.99 4.57
C ASP A 25 -15.97 8.69 5.85
N GLU A 26 -14.88 7.93 5.75
CA GLU A 26 -14.01 7.65 6.89
C GLU A 26 -13.02 8.80 7.13
N HIS A 27 -12.99 9.31 8.36
CA HIS A 27 -11.98 10.26 8.79
C HIS A 27 -10.59 9.58 8.87
N ILE A 28 -9.60 10.14 8.16
CA ILE A 28 -8.19 9.74 8.27
C ILE A 28 -7.55 10.53 9.41
N THR A 29 -7.05 9.82 10.42
CA THR A 29 -6.34 10.47 11.54
C THR A 29 -4.92 10.88 11.15
N LYS A 30 -4.34 11.83 11.90
CA LYS A 30 -2.93 12.21 11.74
C LYS A 30 -1.99 11.02 11.97
N THR A 31 -2.33 10.15 12.91
CA THR A 31 -1.54 8.96 13.22
C THR A 31 -1.60 7.95 12.08
N GLU A 32 -2.77 7.69 11.49
CA GLU A 32 -2.90 6.80 10.32
C GLU A 32 -2.07 7.29 9.13
N ALA A 33 -2.16 8.59 8.81
CA ALA A 33 -1.39 9.19 7.74
C ALA A 33 0.13 9.15 8.03
N GLY A 34 0.51 9.43 9.28
CA GLY A 34 1.91 9.39 9.74
C GLY A 34 2.50 7.98 9.65
N GLU A 35 1.80 6.97 10.15
CA GLU A 35 2.26 5.58 10.13
C GLU A 35 2.38 5.02 8.72
N LEU A 36 1.41 5.31 7.85
CA LEU A 36 1.52 4.89 6.46
C LEU A 36 2.66 5.61 5.73
N GLY A 37 2.90 6.88 6.05
CA GLY A 37 4.05 7.63 5.56
C GLY A 37 5.38 7.02 6.02
N SER A 38 5.50 6.69 7.30
CA SER A 38 6.67 6.00 7.86
C SER A 38 6.90 4.66 7.18
N ALA A 39 5.86 3.86 6.97
CA ALA A 39 5.98 2.57 6.29
C ALA A 39 6.46 2.71 4.84
N VAL A 40 5.95 3.70 4.10
CA VAL A 40 6.42 4.00 2.74
C VAL A 40 7.88 4.43 2.75
N ASN A 41 8.26 5.31 3.67
CA ASN A 41 9.64 5.80 3.76
C ASN A 41 10.62 4.66 4.09
N SER A 42 10.34 3.86 5.12
CA SER A 42 11.20 2.73 5.49
C SER A 42 11.28 1.65 4.41
N TYR A 43 10.21 1.44 3.64
CA TYR A 43 10.27 0.57 2.46
C TYR A 43 11.19 1.14 1.37
N ILE A 44 11.14 2.46 1.13
CA ILE A 44 12.00 3.13 0.15
C ILE A 44 13.47 3.03 0.56
N GLU A 45 13.77 3.23 1.84
CA GLU A 45 15.12 3.02 2.39
C GLU A 45 15.61 1.58 2.14
N LEU A 46 14.76 0.58 2.41
CA LEU A 46 15.07 -0.83 2.19
C LEU A 46 15.40 -1.12 0.73
N ILE A 47 14.55 -0.73 -0.22
CA ILE A 47 14.80 -1.02 -1.65
C ILE A 47 15.99 -0.24 -2.22
N CYS A 48 16.31 0.93 -1.65
CA CYS A 48 17.47 1.73 -2.05
C CYS A 48 18.77 1.13 -1.50
N ALA A 49 18.74 0.49 -0.32
CA ALA A 49 19.87 -0.22 0.24
C ALA A 49 20.06 -1.63 -0.38
N ASP A 50 18.96 -2.32 -0.69
CA ASP A 50 18.97 -3.67 -1.25
C ASP A 50 18.34 -3.71 -2.65
N HIS A 51 19.21 -3.76 -3.66
CA HIS A 51 18.81 -3.82 -5.06
C HIS A 51 18.24 -5.18 -5.50
N SER A 52 18.32 -6.22 -4.67
CA SER A 52 17.69 -7.52 -4.97
C SER A 52 16.16 -7.45 -4.88
N VAL A 53 15.63 -6.49 -4.13
CA VAL A 53 14.19 -6.26 -4.00
C VAL A 53 13.70 -5.47 -5.22
N THR A 54 12.80 -6.07 -6.00
CA THR A 54 12.14 -5.40 -7.12
C THR A 54 11.10 -4.42 -6.59
N PRO A 55 11.25 -3.10 -6.79
CA PRO A 55 10.30 -2.14 -6.23
C PRO A 55 8.97 -2.17 -6.97
N CYS A 56 7.91 -2.57 -6.28
CA CYS A 56 6.55 -2.59 -6.79
C CYS A 56 5.55 -2.62 -5.63
N PHE A 57 4.25 -2.55 -5.93
CA PHE A 57 3.21 -2.65 -4.91
C PHE A 57 3.23 -4.01 -4.20
N ASN A 58 3.54 -5.11 -4.89
CA ASN A 58 3.53 -6.44 -4.28
C ASN A 58 4.57 -6.57 -3.17
N THR A 59 5.80 -6.14 -3.44
CA THR A 59 6.90 -6.17 -2.48
C THR A 59 6.71 -5.15 -1.35
N PHE A 60 6.04 -4.03 -1.60
CA PHE A 60 5.61 -3.12 -0.53
C PHE A 60 4.56 -3.78 0.38
N TYR A 61 3.58 -4.47 -0.20
CA TYR A 61 2.57 -5.20 0.56
C TYR A 61 3.19 -6.32 1.42
N GLU A 62 4.13 -7.09 0.86
CA GLU A 62 4.89 -8.11 1.58
C GLU A 62 5.70 -7.48 2.73
N TYR A 63 6.37 -6.35 2.47
CA TYR A 63 7.08 -5.60 3.50
C TYR A 63 6.16 -5.16 4.65
N LEU A 64 4.99 -4.61 4.35
CA LEU A 64 3.99 -4.25 5.37
C LEU A 64 3.60 -5.46 6.23
N ARG A 65 3.32 -6.59 5.59
CA ARG A 65 2.86 -7.83 6.24
C ARG A 65 3.92 -8.44 7.14
N ASP A 66 5.14 -8.57 6.63
CA ASP A 66 6.15 -9.46 7.20
C ASP A 66 7.22 -8.73 8.01
N VAL A 67 7.43 -7.45 7.73
CA VAL A 67 8.50 -6.63 8.31
C VAL A 67 7.91 -5.49 9.14
N TYR A 68 7.24 -4.53 8.51
CA TYR A 68 6.78 -3.31 9.18
C TYR A 68 5.86 -3.60 10.38
N ARG A 69 4.91 -4.54 10.21
CA ARG A 69 4.04 -4.99 11.29
C ARG A 69 4.81 -5.48 12.51
N LYS A 70 5.87 -6.27 12.32
CA LYS A 70 6.70 -6.79 13.42
C LYS A 70 7.56 -5.69 14.04
N ASP A 71 8.00 -4.72 13.24
CA ASP A 71 8.79 -3.60 13.74
C ASP A 71 7.96 -2.67 14.61
N MET A 72 6.68 -2.45 14.26
CA MET A 72 5.73 -1.75 15.13
C MET A 72 5.62 -2.40 16.53
N GLU A 73 5.58 -3.73 16.58
CA GLU A 73 5.48 -4.47 17.85
C GLU A 73 6.71 -4.27 18.75
N LYS A 74 7.87 -3.94 18.18
CA LYS A 74 9.13 -3.74 18.91
C LYS A 74 9.37 -2.31 19.41
N ARG A 75 8.59 -1.32 18.96
CA ARG A 75 8.80 0.10 19.33
C ARG A 75 8.58 0.34 20.83
N ASP A 76 9.35 1.27 21.40
CA ASP A 76 9.15 1.73 22.79
C ASP A 76 7.83 2.50 22.92
N ILE A 77 7.54 3.40 21.97
CA ILE A 77 6.24 4.09 21.87
C ILE A 77 5.31 3.20 21.05
N LYS A 78 4.31 2.62 21.72
CA LYS A 78 3.33 1.73 21.09
C LYS A 78 2.29 2.54 20.31
N VAL A 79 2.15 2.22 19.04
CA VAL A 79 0.98 2.59 18.23
C VAL A 79 -0.01 1.44 18.35
N THR A 80 -1.22 1.72 18.84
CA THR A 80 -2.23 0.69 19.04
C THR A 80 -2.98 0.38 17.74
N LEU A 81 -3.72 -0.73 17.71
CA LEU A 81 -4.60 -1.05 16.58
C LEU A 81 -5.72 0.00 16.36
N SER A 82 -6.12 0.72 17.41
CA SER A 82 -7.06 1.85 17.27
C SER A 82 -6.43 3.10 16.66
N ASP A 83 -5.12 3.28 16.82
CA ASP A 83 -4.39 4.40 16.22
C ASP A 83 -4.03 4.14 14.76
N PHE A 84 -3.67 2.90 14.44
CA PHE A 84 -3.34 2.45 13.08
C PHE A 84 -3.65 0.96 12.91
N ASN A 85 -4.81 0.67 12.30
CA ASN A 85 -5.26 -0.70 12.09
C ASN A 85 -4.58 -1.34 10.87
N ILE A 86 -3.31 -1.75 11.03
CA ILE A 86 -2.52 -2.39 9.97
C ILE A 86 -3.17 -3.68 9.43
N ASN A 87 -3.93 -4.40 10.26
CA ASN A 87 -4.64 -5.60 9.82
C ASN A 87 -5.76 -5.28 8.83
N ASN A 88 -6.51 -4.21 9.09
CA ASN A 88 -7.52 -3.70 8.17
C ASN A 88 -6.86 -3.15 6.90
N LEU A 89 -5.77 -2.38 7.01
CA LEU A 89 -4.98 -1.92 5.86
C LEU A 89 -4.55 -3.09 4.96
N LEU A 90 -3.92 -4.11 5.52
CA LEU A 90 -3.48 -5.30 4.77
C LEU A 90 -4.66 -6.04 4.13
N THR A 91 -5.78 -6.17 4.85
CA THR A 91 -6.99 -6.80 4.32
C THR A 91 -7.53 -6.03 3.10
N THR A 92 -7.59 -4.70 3.20
CA THR A 92 -8.06 -3.85 2.11
C THR A 92 -7.10 -3.85 0.92
N LEU A 93 -5.79 -3.82 1.17
CA LEU A 93 -4.77 -3.81 0.12
C LEU A 93 -4.61 -5.16 -0.59
N LYS A 94 -5.01 -6.27 0.04
CA LYS A 94 -4.90 -7.63 -0.51
C LYS A 94 -5.54 -7.78 -1.89
N GLN A 95 -6.60 -7.03 -2.20
CA GLN A 95 -7.24 -7.08 -3.51
C GLN A 95 -6.37 -6.55 -4.66
N TYR A 96 -5.35 -5.74 -4.36
CA TYR A 96 -4.39 -5.19 -5.33
C TYR A 96 -3.04 -5.93 -5.31
N TYR A 97 -2.84 -6.83 -4.35
CA TYR A 97 -1.69 -7.71 -4.29
C TYR A 97 -1.84 -8.85 -5.31
N ARG A 98 -0.72 -9.42 -5.80
CA ARG A 98 -0.67 -10.51 -6.79
C ARG A 98 -1.74 -11.58 -6.56
N GLY A 99 -2.57 -11.83 -7.59
CA GLY A 99 -3.68 -12.78 -7.54
C GLY A 99 -4.97 -12.22 -6.94
N GLY A 100 -4.97 -10.95 -6.53
CA GLY A 100 -6.15 -10.21 -6.09
C GLY A 100 -7.00 -9.70 -7.27
N ARG A 101 -8.23 -9.28 -6.96
CA ARG A 101 -9.23 -8.84 -7.96
C ARG A 101 -8.73 -7.70 -8.86
N TYR A 102 -7.86 -6.85 -8.35
CA TYR A 102 -7.35 -5.64 -8.99
C TYR A 102 -5.82 -5.62 -9.02
N ASP A 103 -5.16 -6.79 -9.02
CA ASP A 103 -3.70 -6.92 -8.98
C ASP A 103 -2.96 -6.24 -10.15
N PHE A 104 -3.69 -6.02 -11.24
CA PHE A 104 -3.25 -5.31 -12.42
C PHE A 104 -3.16 -3.78 -12.21
N LEU A 105 -3.87 -3.18 -11.25
CA LEU A 105 -4.07 -1.73 -11.19
C LEU A 105 -2.84 -0.94 -10.75
N LEU A 106 -2.08 -1.47 -9.79
CA LEU A 106 -1.03 -0.71 -9.07
C LEU A 106 0.39 -1.01 -9.57
N ASN A 107 0.61 -2.20 -10.13
CA ASN A 107 1.88 -2.58 -10.72
C ASN A 107 1.91 -2.27 -12.21
N SER A 108 3.02 -1.70 -12.67
CA SER A 108 3.19 -1.20 -14.04
C SER A 108 3.92 -2.20 -14.93
N ASP A 109 3.26 -3.30 -15.33
CA ASP A 109 3.80 -4.18 -16.38
C ASP A 109 3.01 -4.09 -17.69
N LYS A 110 1.84 -3.42 -17.70
CA LYS A 110 1.00 -3.26 -18.91
C LYS A 110 0.28 -1.92 -18.92
N ASN A 111 0.11 -1.34 -20.11
CA ASN A 111 -0.79 -0.23 -20.36
C ASN A 111 -2.23 -0.72 -20.16
N ILE A 112 -2.81 -0.50 -18.98
CA ILE A 112 -4.16 -0.95 -18.69
C ILE A 112 -5.13 0.11 -19.17
N ASP A 113 -5.85 -0.20 -20.23
CA ASP A 113 -7.01 0.56 -20.65
C ASP A 113 -8.15 0.32 -19.65
N LEU A 114 -8.18 1.14 -18.60
CA LEU A 114 -9.18 1.12 -17.53
C LEU A 114 -10.61 1.37 -18.05
N LEU A 115 -10.77 1.91 -19.27
CA LEU A 115 -12.08 2.13 -19.89
C LEU A 115 -12.65 0.86 -20.55
N SER A 116 -11.82 -0.13 -20.85
CA SER A 116 -12.24 -1.35 -21.56
C SER A 116 -12.93 -2.40 -20.67
N LYS A 117 -12.68 -2.39 -19.35
CA LYS A 117 -13.41 -3.25 -18.39
C LYS A 117 -14.70 -2.57 -17.95
N ARG A 118 -15.71 -2.61 -18.83
CA ARG A 118 -17.08 -2.20 -18.49
C ARG A 118 -17.51 -2.87 -17.18
N PHE A 119 -17.98 -2.05 -16.25
CA PHE A 119 -18.70 -2.47 -15.06
C PHE A 119 -19.86 -3.38 -15.49
N ILE A 120 -19.84 -4.65 -15.08
CA ILE A 120 -21.08 -5.43 -15.04
C ILE A 120 -21.81 -4.97 -13.77
N VAL A 121 -22.78 -4.08 -13.94
CA VAL A 121 -23.75 -3.76 -12.89
C VAL A 121 -24.79 -4.87 -12.91
N PHE A 122 -24.84 -5.69 -11.86
CA PHE A 122 -26.02 -6.50 -11.58
C PHE A 122 -27.03 -5.58 -10.90
N GLY A 123 -28.04 -5.13 -11.64
CA GLY A 123 -29.26 -4.57 -11.04
C GLY A 123 -30.16 -5.72 -10.62
N ASN A 124 -30.68 -5.66 -9.40
CA ASN A 124 -31.82 -6.44 -8.93
C ASN A 124 -32.80 -5.49 -8.26
#